data_AF-A0A7W1KW72-F1
#
_entry.id   AF-A0A7W1KW72-F1
#
_cell.length_a   1.000
_cell.length_b   1.000
_cell.length_c   1.000
_cell.angle_alpha   90.00
_cell.angle_beta   90.00
_cell.angle_gamma   90.00
#
_symmetry.space_group_name_H-M   'P 1'
#
loop_
_entity.id
_entity.type
_entity.pdbx_description
1 polymer ?
#
loop_
_entity_poly.entity_id
_entity_poly.type
_entity_poly.pdbx_seq_one_letter_code
_entity_poly.pdbx_strand_id
1 'polypeptide(L)'
;VTVAMGVPNFTRAAIPMRGPAWETFLGQPFDIGGGLMLTVSALSMGNPHLVVFVDADPATVHVAHIGPALERHELFPEHTNVEFAFVHDGGTDARVWERGSGETMACGSGACAVAVAANEAGLLPARSVVRFPGGDLEVARRDDGEVLLTGDAVRVFEGNAGIEASTDP
;
A
#
# COMPACT_ATOMS: atom_id res chain seq x y z
N VAL A 1 3.27 18.90 -3.42
CA VAL A 1 2.13 19.12 -2.49
C VAL A 1 2.33 18.22 -1.29
N THR A 2 2.06 18.67 -0.06
CA THR A 2 2.16 17.85 1.16
C THR A 2 0.80 17.70 1.81
N VAL A 3 0.45 16.47 2.19
CA VAL A 3 -0.84 16.11 2.80
C VAL A 3 -0.59 15.37 4.12
N ALA A 4 -1.39 15.71 5.13
CA ALA A 4 -1.48 14.96 6.38
C ALA A 4 -2.40 13.75 6.17
N MET A 5 -1.84 12.54 6.28
CA MET A 5 -2.49 11.27 5.96
C MET A 5 -3.09 10.59 7.19
N GLY A 6 -2.92 11.17 8.38
CA GLY A 6 -3.34 10.60 9.65
C GLY A 6 -2.33 9.63 10.24
N VAL A 7 -2.77 8.96 11.30
CA VAL A 7 -1.96 7.98 12.06
C VAL A 7 -2.28 6.56 11.56
N PRO A 8 -1.26 5.74 11.23
CA PRO A 8 -1.46 4.36 10.80
C PRO A 8 -2.03 3.51 11.94
N ASN A 9 -2.87 2.55 11.60
CA ASN A 9 -3.40 1.58 12.57
C ASN A 9 -3.09 0.14 12.15
N PHE A 10 -2.43 -0.60 13.04
CA PHE A 10 -1.96 -1.95 12.80
C PHE A 10 -2.88 -3.04 13.33
N THR A 11 -3.95 -2.67 14.05
CA THR A 11 -4.87 -3.65 14.62
C THR A 11 -5.69 -4.32 13.53
N ARG A 12 -5.91 -5.63 13.64
CA ARG A 12 -6.73 -6.38 12.69
C ARG A 12 -8.12 -5.76 12.50
N ALA A 13 -8.73 -5.24 13.56
CA ALA A 13 -10.02 -4.58 13.47
C ALA A 13 -10.02 -3.31 12.59
N ALA A 14 -8.92 -2.55 12.57
CA ALA A 14 -8.79 -1.36 11.73
C ALA A 14 -8.44 -1.68 10.27
N ILE A 15 -7.93 -2.89 10.00
CA ILE A 15 -7.56 -3.41 8.66
C ILE A 15 -8.70 -4.21 8.02
N PRO A 16 -9.87 -4.30 8.65
CA PRO A 16 -10.80 -5.44 8.52
C PRO A 16 -10.14 -6.80 8.24
N MET A 17 -9.19 -7.24 9.07
CA MET A 17 -8.51 -8.53 8.95
C MET A 17 -9.11 -9.57 9.92
N ARG A 18 -9.33 -10.82 9.47
CA ARG A 18 -9.81 -11.91 10.33
C ARG A 18 -8.82 -12.21 11.44
N GLY A 19 -9.34 -12.60 12.62
CA GLY A 19 -8.55 -12.97 13.80
C GLY A 19 -8.93 -12.11 15.01
N PRO A 20 -8.19 -12.22 16.13
CA PRO A 20 -8.41 -11.37 17.30
C PRO A 20 -8.24 -9.88 16.96
N ALA A 21 -9.24 -9.07 17.28
CA ALA A 21 -9.38 -7.69 16.85
C ALA A 21 -8.17 -6.77 17.20
N TRP A 22 -7.53 -7.03 18.33
CA TRP A 22 -6.44 -6.23 18.89
C TRP A 22 -5.05 -6.65 18.42
N GLU A 23 -4.92 -7.79 17.73
CA GLU A 23 -3.62 -8.24 17.24
C GLU A 23 -3.13 -7.39 16.08
N THR A 24 -1.80 -7.33 15.94
CA THR A 24 -1.14 -6.74 14.78
C THR A 24 -0.60 -7.82 13.85
N PHE A 25 -0.31 -7.44 12.61
CA PHE A 25 0.23 -8.34 11.60
C PHE A 25 1.46 -7.71 10.95
N LEU A 26 2.56 -7.60 11.70
CA LEU A 26 3.80 -6.95 11.28
C LEU A 26 4.92 -7.98 11.07
N GLY A 27 5.56 -7.95 9.90
CA GLY A 27 6.70 -8.80 9.56
C GLY A 27 6.41 -10.31 9.67
N GLN A 28 5.17 -10.73 9.41
CA GLN A 28 4.76 -12.12 9.58
C GLN A 28 4.97 -12.94 8.30
N PRO A 29 5.30 -14.24 8.43
CA PRO A 29 5.30 -15.15 7.29
C PRO A 29 3.88 -15.32 6.75
N PHE A 30 3.74 -15.30 5.43
CA PHE A 30 2.46 -15.39 4.73
C PHE A 30 2.57 -16.40 3.59
N ASP A 31 1.85 -17.51 3.72
CA ASP A 31 1.78 -18.55 2.69
C ASP A 31 0.72 -18.16 1.66
N ILE A 32 1.11 -18.09 0.38
CA ILE A 32 0.16 -17.86 -0.72
C ILE A 32 -0.14 -19.11 -1.53
N GLY A 33 0.30 -20.28 -1.04
CA GLY A 33 0.22 -21.55 -1.73
C GLY A 33 1.40 -21.80 -2.67
N GLY A 34 1.49 -23.03 -3.17
CA GLY A 34 2.57 -23.42 -4.11
C GLY A 34 3.98 -23.43 -3.51
N GLY A 35 4.10 -23.36 -2.18
CA GLY A 35 5.37 -23.32 -1.46
C GLY A 35 6.03 -21.93 -1.40
N LEU A 36 5.30 -20.87 -1.79
CA LEU A 36 5.82 -19.50 -1.70
C LEU A 36 5.45 -18.88 -0.36
N MET A 37 6.48 -18.65 0.46
CA MET A 37 6.37 -17.92 1.73
C MET A 37 6.87 -16.49 1.54
N LEU A 38 6.04 -15.53 1.91
CA LEU A 38 6.36 -14.10 1.84
C LEU A 38 6.50 -13.53 3.26
N THR A 39 7.27 -12.45 3.41
CA THR A 39 7.24 -11.65 4.64
C THR A 39 6.36 -10.45 4.40
N VAL A 40 5.31 -10.31 5.21
CA VAL A 40 4.31 -9.25 4.97
C VAL A 40 3.98 -8.48 6.25
N SER A 41 3.53 -7.25 6.06
CA SER A 41 2.94 -6.41 7.10
C SER A 41 1.60 -5.88 6.64
N ALA A 42 0.61 -5.88 7.52
CA ALA A 42 -0.70 -5.31 7.25
C ALA A 42 -0.97 -4.11 8.18
N LEU A 43 -1.54 -3.06 7.61
CA LEU A 43 -1.89 -1.83 8.29
C LEU A 43 -3.00 -1.08 7.55
N SER A 44 -3.62 -0.14 8.25
CA SER A 44 -4.65 0.74 7.72
C SER A 44 -4.17 2.19 7.75
N MET A 45 -4.32 2.87 6.61
CA MET A 45 -4.20 4.32 6.47
C MET A 45 -5.59 4.98 6.33
N GLY A 46 -6.64 4.31 6.83
CA GLY A 46 -8.05 4.60 6.52
C GLY A 46 -8.65 3.63 5.50
N ASN A 47 -7.81 2.91 4.78
CA ASN A 47 -8.10 1.76 3.93
C ASN A 47 -7.03 0.66 4.15
N PRO A 48 -7.34 -0.62 3.89
CA PRO A 48 -6.43 -1.73 4.18
C PRO A 48 -5.29 -1.86 3.18
N HIS A 49 -4.10 -2.11 3.71
CA HIS A 49 -2.86 -2.34 2.96
C HIS A 49 -2.15 -3.59 3.45
N LEU A 50 -1.64 -4.37 2.49
CA LEU A 50 -0.77 -5.53 2.70
C LEU A 50 0.55 -5.26 1.99
N VAL A 51 1.58 -4.93 2.77
CA VAL A 51 2.94 -4.70 2.29
C VAL A 51 3.69 -6.01 2.26
N VAL A 52 4.08 -6.45 1.07
CA VAL A 52 4.92 -7.61 0.81
C VAL A 52 6.35 -7.14 0.61
N PHE A 53 7.25 -7.53 1.51
CA PHE A 53 8.69 -7.28 1.32
C PHE A 53 9.26 -8.33 0.37
N VAL A 54 9.85 -7.87 -0.72
CA VAL A 54 10.53 -8.70 -1.73
C VAL A 54 12.04 -8.49 -1.67
N ASP A 55 12.81 -9.51 -2.03
CA ASP A 55 14.29 -9.48 -1.96
C ASP A 55 14.97 -8.94 -3.23
N ALA A 56 14.18 -8.54 -4.22
CA ALA A 56 14.67 -8.04 -5.51
C ALA A 56 13.70 -7.02 -6.12
N ASP A 57 14.15 -6.36 -7.19
CA ASP A 57 13.39 -5.37 -7.94
C ASP A 57 11.93 -5.83 -8.24
N PRO A 58 10.91 -5.08 -7.78
CA PRO A 58 9.50 -5.39 -8.02
C PRO A 58 9.11 -5.43 -9.49
N ALA A 59 9.90 -4.86 -10.41
CA ALA A 59 9.71 -4.99 -11.85
C ALA A 59 9.71 -6.46 -12.31
N THR A 60 10.39 -7.34 -11.57
CA THR A 60 10.43 -8.79 -11.86
C THR A 60 9.22 -9.56 -11.33
N VAL A 61 8.39 -8.94 -10.49
CA VAL A 61 7.21 -9.57 -9.89
C VAL A 61 6.07 -9.64 -10.89
N HIS A 62 5.44 -10.81 -11.01
CA HIS A 62 4.19 -10.99 -11.77
C HIS A 62 2.99 -10.46 -10.97
N VAL A 63 2.92 -9.13 -10.79
CA VAL A 63 1.89 -8.45 -9.97
C VAL A 63 0.47 -8.82 -10.40
N ALA A 64 0.20 -8.84 -11.71
CA ALA A 64 -1.12 -9.22 -12.23
C ALA A 64 -1.52 -10.68 -11.95
N HIS A 65 -0.55 -11.55 -11.64
CA HIS A 65 -0.82 -12.94 -11.26
C HIS A 65 -1.02 -13.10 -9.75
N ILE A 66 -0.15 -12.46 -8.94
CA ILE A 66 -0.11 -12.64 -7.48
C ILE A 66 -1.09 -11.69 -6.77
N GLY A 67 -1.20 -10.45 -7.25
CA GLY A 67 -2.03 -9.38 -6.70
C GLY A 67 -3.48 -9.80 -6.44
N PRO A 68 -4.21 -10.37 -7.41
CA PRO A 68 -5.61 -10.81 -7.21
C PRO A 68 -5.80 -11.82 -6.08
N ALA A 69 -4.83 -12.72 -5.88
CA ALA A 69 -4.88 -13.76 -4.86
C ALA A 69 -4.66 -13.18 -3.46
N LEU A 70 -3.74 -12.22 -3.33
CA LEU A 70 -3.48 -11.48 -2.10
C LEU A 70 -4.61 -10.50 -1.77
N GLU A 71 -5.12 -9.76 -2.75
CA GLU A 71 -6.26 -8.84 -2.62
C GLU A 71 -7.47 -9.56 -2.00
N ARG A 72 -7.78 -10.77 -2.48
CA ARG A 72 -8.95 -11.56 -2.08
C ARG A 72 -8.63 -12.64 -1.06
N HIS A 73 -7.46 -12.59 -0.43
CA HIS A 73 -7.06 -13.61 0.52
C HIS A 73 -8.08 -13.69 1.67
N GLU A 74 -8.37 -14.89 2.17
CA GLU A 74 -9.46 -15.14 3.12
C GLU A 74 -9.35 -14.32 4.42
N LEU A 75 -8.14 -13.91 4.78
CA LEU A 75 -7.85 -13.05 5.93
C LEU A 75 -8.40 -11.63 5.76
N PHE A 76 -8.69 -11.17 4.54
CA PHE A 76 -9.18 -9.83 4.23
C PHE A 76 -10.61 -9.90 3.65
N PRO A 77 -11.65 -10.02 4.50
CA PRO A 77 -13.06 -10.06 4.06
C PRO A 77 -13.50 -8.85 3.23
N GLU A 78 -12.88 -7.68 3.44
CA GLU A 78 -13.14 -6.46 2.66
C GLU A 78 -12.11 -6.21 1.56
N HIS A 79 -11.32 -7.24 1.25
CA HIS A 79 -10.14 -7.20 0.39
C HIS A 79 -9.08 -6.19 0.88
N THR A 80 -7.92 -6.16 0.22
CA THR A 80 -6.83 -5.24 0.58
C THR A 80 -6.11 -4.71 -0.65
N ASN A 81 -5.53 -3.51 -0.54
CA ASN A 81 -4.46 -3.12 -1.45
C ASN A 81 -3.21 -3.96 -1.14
N VAL A 82 -2.38 -4.20 -2.15
CA VAL A 82 -1.19 -5.02 -2.02
C VAL A 82 0.00 -4.27 -2.61
N GLU A 83 0.98 -3.96 -1.77
CA GLU A 83 2.21 -3.32 -2.18
C GLU A 83 3.35 -4.34 -2.20
N PHE A 84 4.11 -4.41 -3.30
CA PHE A 84 5.32 -5.21 -3.41
C PHE A 84 6.51 -4.27 -3.30
N ALA A 85 7.21 -4.28 -2.17
CA ALA A 85 8.23 -3.31 -1.83
C ALA A 85 9.61 -3.96 -1.70
N PHE A 86 10.58 -3.43 -2.44
CA PHE A 86 11.99 -3.77 -2.31
C PHE A 86 12.72 -2.64 -1.60
N VAL A 87 13.19 -2.93 -0.38
CA VAL A 87 13.99 -1.96 0.40
C VAL A 87 15.47 -2.24 0.17
N HIS A 88 16.23 -1.22 -0.22
CA HIS A 88 17.66 -1.31 -0.51
C HIS A 88 18.38 -0.04 -0.05
N ASP A 89 19.71 -0.05 -0.05
CA ASP A 89 20.54 1.07 0.43
C ASP A 89 20.24 2.43 -0.24
N GLY A 90 19.67 2.40 -1.45
CA GLY A 90 19.31 3.59 -2.23
C GLY A 90 17.86 4.05 -2.09
N GLY A 91 17.03 3.39 -1.28
CA GLY A 91 15.63 3.74 -1.05
C GLY A 91 14.69 2.55 -1.13
N THR A 92 13.47 2.79 -1.62
CA THR A 92 12.45 1.74 -1.74
C THR A 92 11.77 1.85 -3.08
N ASP A 93 11.83 0.77 -3.86
CA ASP A 93 11.06 0.63 -5.09
C ASP A 93 9.82 -0.21 -4.81
N ALA A 94 8.69 0.19 -5.38
CA ALA A 94 7.41 -0.45 -5.11
C ALA A 94 6.52 -0.56 -6.34
N ARG A 95 5.71 -1.62 -6.37
CA ARG A 95 4.54 -1.76 -7.25
C ARG A 95 3.31 -2.03 -6.42
N VAL A 96 2.13 -1.72 -6.96
CA VAL A 96 0.87 -1.86 -6.23
C VAL A 96 -0.18 -2.56 -7.07
N TRP A 97 -0.92 -3.44 -6.41
CA TRP A 97 -2.22 -3.93 -6.87
C TRP A 97 -3.30 -3.30 -5.99
N GLU A 98 -4.07 -2.38 -6.56
CA GLU A 98 -5.12 -1.67 -5.84
C GLU A 98 -6.43 -2.45 -5.83
N ARG A 99 -7.07 -2.48 -4.66
CA ARG A 99 -8.36 -3.12 -4.42
C ARG A 99 -9.40 -2.62 -5.42
N GLY A 100 -9.94 -3.54 -6.23
CA GLY A 100 -10.98 -3.26 -7.22
C GLY A 100 -10.52 -2.52 -8.48
N SER A 101 -9.24 -2.13 -8.58
CA SER A 101 -8.70 -1.40 -9.74
C SER A 101 -7.62 -2.18 -10.48
N GLY A 102 -6.91 -3.08 -9.80
CA GLY A 102 -5.78 -3.82 -10.36
C GLY A 102 -4.48 -3.05 -10.22
N GLU A 103 -3.50 -3.34 -11.09
CA GLU A 103 -2.21 -2.64 -11.04
C GLU A 103 -2.35 -1.18 -11.46
N THR A 104 -1.87 -0.27 -10.61
CA THR A 104 -1.84 1.19 -10.86
C THR A 104 -0.40 1.71 -10.86
N MET A 105 -0.20 2.90 -11.43
CA MET A 105 1.13 3.49 -11.56
C MET A 105 1.70 4.02 -10.24
N ALA A 106 0.86 4.40 -9.28
CA ALA A 106 1.25 4.85 -7.95
C ALA A 106 0.03 4.84 -7.02
N CYS A 107 0.26 4.64 -5.72
CA CYS A 107 -0.78 4.71 -4.69
C CYS A 107 -0.29 5.54 -3.50
N GLY A 108 -0.95 6.66 -3.19
CA GLY A 108 -0.51 7.58 -2.12
C GLY A 108 -0.59 6.96 -0.72
N SER A 109 -1.72 6.32 -0.39
CA SER A 109 -1.86 5.61 0.90
C SER A 109 -0.98 4.36 0.95
N GLY A 110 -0.75 3.68 -0.19
CA GLY A 110 0.18 2.56 -0.31
C GLY A 110 1.63 2.97 -0.07
N ALA A 111 2.07 4.12 -0.56
CA ALA A 111 3.38 4.69 -0.26
C ALA A 111 3.57 4.89 1.25
N CYS A 112 2.56 5.46 1.90
CA CYS A 112 2.55 5.64 3.35
C CYS A 112 2.64 4.28 4.07
N ALA A 113 1.84 3.31 3.62
CA ALA A 113 1.82 1.97 4.19
C ALA A 113 3.19 1.28 4.10
N VAL A 114 3.85 1.33 2.93
CA VAL A 114 5.21 0.79 2.70
C VAL A 114 6.22 1.45 3.62
N ALA A 115 6.29 2.79 3.63
CA ALA A 115 7.26 3.52 4.42
C ALA A 115 7.10 3.27 5.92
N VAL A 116 5.85 3.26 6.42
CA VAL A 116 5.54 3.00 7.82
C VAL A 116 5.87 1.56 8.19
N ALA A 117 5.48 0.57 7.39
CA ALA A 117 5.77 -0.84 7.66
C ALA A 117 7.29 -1.12 7.67
N ALA A 118 8.03 -0.55 6.72
CA ALA A 118 9.48 -0.67 6.67
C ALA A 118 10.17 0.05 7.84
N ASN A 119 9.62 1.19 8.30
CA ASN A 119 10.10 1.88 9.48
C ASN A 119 9.88 1.08 10.77
N GLU A 120 8.70 0.47 10.95
CA GLU A 120 8.42 -0.45 12.07
C GLU A 120 9.34 -1.68 12.05
N ALA A 121 9.70 -2.17 10.87
CA ALA A 121 10.65 -3.26 10.70
C ALA A 121 12.13 -2.86 10.89
N GLY A 122 12.42 -1.57 11.13
CA GLY A 122 13.78 -1.05 11.25
C GLY A 122 14.57 -1.01 9.94
N LEU A 123 13.89 -1.15 8.80
CA LEU A 123 14.50 -1.17 7.45
C LEU A 123 14.65 0.24 6.87
N LEU A 124 13.79 1.18 7.29
CA LEU A 124 13.83 2.57 6.83
C LEU A 124 13.77 3.56 8.00
N PRO A 125 14.39 4.75 7.86
CA PRO A 125 14.15 5.87 8.76
C PRO A 125 12.69 6.37 8.65
N ALA A 126 12.26 7.17 9.63
CA ALA A 126 10.92 7.73 9.66
C ALA A 126 10.59 8.65 8.47
N ARG A 127 11.61 9.20 7.79
CA ARG A 127 11.49 9.95 6.53
C ARG A 127 12.18 9.20 5.41
N SER A 128 11.43 8.76 4.40
CA SER A 128 11.94 7.96 3.29
C SER A 128 11.21 8.28 1.98
N VAL A 129 11.75 7.78 0.87
CA VAL A 129 11.15 7.91 -0.46
C VAL A 129 10.73 6.53 -0.93
N VAL A 130 9.49 6.42 -1.40
CA VAL A 130 8.95 5.23 -2.06
C VAL A 130 8.76 5.57 -3.53
N ARG A 131 9.40 4.79 -4.40
CA ARG A 131 9.39 4.98 -5.85
C ARG A 131 8.42 4.02 -6.49
N PHE A 132 7.42 4.57 -7.17
CA PHE A 132 6.51 3.80 -8.00
C PHE A 132 6.82 4.06 -9.48
N PRO A 133 6.32 3.22 -10.41
CA PRO A 133 6.43 3.51 -11.84
C PRO A 133 5.89 4.88 -12.26
N GLY A 134 4.90 5.41 -11.53
CA GLY A 134 4.28 6.71 -11.76
C GLY A 134 4.99 7.90 -11.12
N GLY A 135 6.04 7.67 -10.32
CA GLY A 135 6.84 8.71 -9.69
C GLY A 135 7.17 8.45 -8.22
N ASP A 136 7.99 9.34 -7.69
CA ASP A 136 8.50 9.28 -6.32
C ASP A 136 7.54 9.95 -5.34
N LEU A 137 7.34 9.31 -4.20
CA LEU A 137 6.56 9.84 -3.09
C LEU A 137 7.44 9.87 -1.84
N GLU A 138 7.60 11.05 -1.26
CA GLU A 138 8.29 11.22 0.01
C GLU A 138 7.28 11.05 1.16
N VAL A 139 7.62 10.19 2.11
CA VAL A 139 6.82 9.93 3.30
C VAL A 139 7.62 10.31 4.53
N ALA A 140 7.00 11.04 5.46
CA ALA A 140 7.59 11.37 6.75
C ALA A 140 6.60 11.04 7.88
N ARG A 141 6.98 10.12 8.77
CA ARG A 141 6.27 9.84 10.01
C ARG A 141 6.84 10.70 11.13
N ARG A 142 5.98 11.40 11.83
CA ARG A 142 6.33 12.25 12.98
C ARG A 142 6.30 11.45 14.27
N ASP A 143 6.89 12.01 15.32
CA ASP A 143 6.95 11.37 16.66
C ASP A 143 5.55 11.16 17.29
N ASP A 144 4.56 11.97 16.89
CA ASP A 144 3.15 11.81 17.29
C ASP A 144 2.40 10.74 16.47
N GLY A 145 3.08 10.09 15.53
CA GLY A 145 2.53 9.05 14.66
C GLY A 145 1.89 9.57 13.37
N GLU A 146 1.70 10.88 13.21
CA GLU A 146 1.13 11.47 12.01
C GLU A 146 2.03 11.22 10.79
N VAL A 147 1.44 10.78 9.68
CA VAL A 147 2.15 10.53 8.43
C VAL A 147 1.91 11.67 7.46
N LEU A 148 2.98 12.25 6.94
CA LEU A 148 2.96 13.26 5.91
C LEU A 148 3.38 12.64 4.58
N LEU A 149 2.57 12.84 3.54
CA LEU A 149 2.87 12.43 2.17
C LEU A 149 3.16 13.66 1.32
N THR A 150 4.31 13.66 0.66
CA THR A 150 4.70 14.70 -0.30
C THR A 150 4.92 14.09 -1.68
N GLY A 151 4.26 14.67 -2.69
CA GLY A 151 4.41 14.27 -4.08
C GLY A 151 4.08 15.40 -5.05
N ASP A 152 4.39 15.18 -6.32
CA ASP A 152 4.09 16.12 -7.38
C ASP A 152 2.60 16.08 -7.76
N ALA A 153 2.07 17.24 -8.15
CA ALA A 153 0.71 17.35 -8.68
C ALA A 153 0.77 18.20 -9.95
N VAL A 154 0.41 17.62 -11.08
CA VAL A 154 0.48 18.27 -12.40
C VAL A 154 -0.90 18.34 -13.01
N ARG A 155 -1.29 19.53 -13.47
CA ARG A 155 -2.54 19.73 -14.21
C ARG A 155 -2.37 19.19 -15.63
N VAL A 156 -3.20 18.21 -16.01
CA VAL A 156 -3.12 17.58 -17.35
C VAL A 156 -4.02 18.27 -18.37
N PHE A 157 -5.28 18.57 -18.03
CA PHE A 157 -6.22 19.29 -18.89
C PHE A 157 -7.35 19.95 -18.07
N GLU A 158 -8.23 20.68 -18.76
CA GLU A 158 -9.51 21.18 -18.25
C GLU A 158 -10.60 20.88 -19.27
N GLY A 159 -11.77 20.45 -18.81
CA GLY A 159 -12.89 20.11 -19.67
C GLY A 159 -14.22 20.16 -18.93
N ASN A 160 -15.33 20.21 -19.68
CA ASN A 160 -16.69 20.17 -19.17
C ASN A 160 -17.33 18.84 -19.54
N ALA A 161 -17.87 18.11 -18.56
CA ALA A 161 -18.63 16.89 -18.79
C ALA A 161 -20.13 17.19 -18.63
N GLY A 162 -20.89 17.08 -19.72
CA GLY A 162 -22.35 17.08 -19.64
C GLY A 162 -22.83 15.74 -19.09
N ILE A 163 -23.58 15.77 -17.99
CA ILE A 163 -24.23 14.58 -17.44
C ILE A 163 -25.68 14.63 -17.87
N GLU A 164 -26.05 13.84 -18.87
CA GLU A 164 -27.46 13.62 -19.21
C GLU A 164 -27.98 12.47 -18.34
N ALA A 165 -28.99 12.75 -17.52
CA ALA A 165 -29.69 11.72 -16.77
C ALA A 165 -30.55 10.90 -17.75
N SER A 166 -30.29 9.60 -17.84
CA SER A 166 -31.20 8.68 -18.53
C SER A 166 -32.55 8.68 -17.80
N THR A 167 -33.59 9.20 -18.47
CA THR A 167 -34.99 8.98 -18.09
C THR A 167 -35.54 7.85 -18.96
N ASP A 168 -35.03 6.64 -18.79
CA ASP A 168 -35.75 5.45 -19.26
C ASP A 168 -36.77 5.03 -18.18
N PRO A 169 -38.07 4.93 -18.53
CA PRO A 169 -39.16 4.59 -17.62
C PRO A 169 -39.22 3.11 -17.20
#